data_AF-A0A8T7GEX3-F1
#
_entry.id   AF-A0A8T7GEX3-F1
#
_cell.length_a   1.000
_cell.length_b   1.000
_cell.length_c   1.000
_cell.angle_alpha   90.00
_cell.angle_beta   90.00
_cell.angle_gamma   90.00
#
_symmetry.space_group_name_H-M   'P 1'
#
loop_
_entity.id
_entity.type
_entity.pdbx_description
1 polymer ?
#
loop_
_entity_poly.entity_id
_entity_poly.type
_entity_poly.pdbx_seq_one_letter_code
_entity_poly.pdbx_strand_id
1 'polypeptide(L)'
;MPFTFADLVRLYEKKREKYGTQTFRYISGILKEAKILHKRHFEGTDHEQSWRAFKGKNLEKLIVYILEREIRELGLELVQGHSLERNSNLPHALDKVKRNLVIDYGVYGMHLPDVDIIVFDPTDSYVLAVLSVKVTLRERIAQTGYWKLKLSAGAVTKNIKVYFVTPDEDGTLVTRTPAKKGRAIVEVDTDGSYVMSEESIEESERVKTFDKLIADLRTLLDTKRKSSFKA
;
A
#
# COMPACT_ATOMS: atom_id res chain seq x y z
N MET A 1 -4.02 16.21 25.53
CA MET A 1 -3.26 16.18 24.25
C MET A 1 -4.05 15.34 23.25
N PRO A 2 -4.13 15.75 21.97
CA PRO A 2 -4.82 14.97 20.94
C PRO A 2 -4.11 13.64 20.70
N PHE A 3 -4.85 12.61 20.30
CA PHE A 3 -4.28 11.34 19.88
C PHE A 3 -3.55 11.50 18.53
N THR A 4 -2.30 11.06 18.45
CA THR A 4 -1.40 11.31 17.31
C THR A 4 -0.98 10.02 16.60
N PHE A 5 -0.27 10.15 15.47
CA PHE A 5 0.39 9.02 14.83
C PHE A 5 1.42 8.32 15.73
N ALA A 6 2.13 9.09 16.58
CA ALA A 6 3.09 8.50 17.52
C ALA A 6 2.41 7.60 18.55
N ASP A 7 1.18 7.92 18.96
CA ASP A 7 0.38 7.04 19.80
C ASP A 7 0.00 5.74 19.08
N LEU A 8 -0.36 5.82 17.80
CA LEU A 8 -0.64 4.64 16.98
C LEU A 8 0.60 3.74 16.83
N VAL A 9 1.77 4.32 16.61
CA VAL A 9 3.04 3.58 16.56
C VAL A 9 3.32 2.91 17.91
N ARG A 10 3.10 3.59 19.04
CA ARG A 10 3.24 2.97 20.38
C ARG A 10 2.33 1.75 20.56
N LEU A 11 1.08 1.81 20.10
CA LEU A 11 0.17 0.67 20.14
C LEU A 11 0.69 -0.50 19.28
N TYR A 12 1.17 -0.20 18.07
CA TYR A 12 1.78 -1.20 17.20
C TYR A 12 3.00 -1.86 17.86
N GLU A 13 3.90 -1.06 18.43
CA GLU A 13 5.12 -1.55 19.10
C GLU A 13 4.81 -2.46 20.28
N LYS A 14 3.83 -2.09 21.10
CA LYS A 14 3.36 -2.95 22.20
C LYS A 14 2.82 -4.29 21.70
N LYS A 15 2.16 -4.33 20.54
CA LYS A 15 1.74 -5.59 19.91
C LYS A 15 2.94 -6.33 19.31
N ARG A 16 3.93 -5.61 18.78
CA ARG A 16 5.17 -6.17 18.24
C ARG A 16 5.99 -6.91 19.28
N GLU A 17 6.07 -6.40 20.50
CA GLU A 17 6.69 -7.10 21.63
C GLU A 17 6.03 -8.47 21.91
N LYS A 18 4.71 -8.56 21.71
CA LYS A 18 3.94 -9.79 21.98
C LYS A 18 3.92 -10.78 20.81
N TYR A 19 3.81 -10.28 19.58
CA TYR A 19 3.52 -11.11 18.40
C TYR A 19 4.67 -11.16 17.37
N GLY A 20 5.74 -10.39 17.56
CA GLY A 20 6.91 -10.39 16.70
C GLY A 20 6.56 -10.10 15.25
N THR A 21 6.99 -10.98 14.34
CA THR A 21 6.75 -10.85 12.90
C THR A 21 5.28 -11.03 12.50
N GLN A 22 4.42 -11.59 13.37
CA GLN A 22 3.00 -11.79 13.09
C GLN A 22 2.13 -10.58 13.47
N THR A 23 2.73 -9.48 13.92
CA THR A 23 2.02 -8.28 14.39
C THR A 23 1.11 -7.67 13.34
N PHE A 24 1.47 -7.80 12.05
CA PHE A 24 0.64 -7.32 10.94
C PHE A 24 -0.78 -7.92 10.93
N ARG A 25 -0.99 -9.11 11.49
CA ARG A 25 -2.33 -9.73 11.57
C ARG A 25 -3.27 -8.91 12.46
N TYR A 26 -2.71 -8.25 13.47
CA TYR A 26 -3.45 -7.56 14.53
C TYR A 26 -3.72 -6.08 14.23
N ILE A 27 -3.52 -5.61 13.00
CA ILE A 27 -3.75 -4.21 12.61
C ILE A 27 -5.18 -3.77 12.90
N SER A 28 -6.19 -4.59 12.57
CA SER A 28 -7.59 -4.29 12.89
C SER A 28 -7.81 -4.11 14.40
N GLY A 29 -7.17 -4.93 15.23
CA GLY A 29 -7.19 -4.81 16.69
C GLY A 29 -6.54 -3.51 17.17
N ILE A 30 -5.36 -3.18 16.64
CA ILE A 30 -4.64 -1.93 16.93
C ILE A 30 -5.51 -0.71 16.58
N LEU A 31 -6.18 -0.72 15.42
CA LEU A 31 -7.05 0.37 14.99
C LEU A 31 -8.30 0.48 15.88
N LYS A 32 -8.85 -0.63 16.39
CA LYS A 32 -9.94 -0.62 17.37
C LYS A 32 -9.50 0.01 18.70
N GLU A 33 -8.33 -0.35 19.21
CA GLU A 33 -7.75 0.24 20.42
C GLU A 33 -7.47 1.75 20.22
N ALA A 34 -6.89 2.11 19.08
CA ALA A 34 -6.65 3.50 18.70
C ALA A 34 -7.95 4.32 18.61
N LYS A 35 -9.06 3.74 18.12
CA LYS A 35 -10.36 4.42 18.06
C LYS A 35 -10.86 4.82 19.46
N ILE A 36 -10.68 3.94 20.44
CA ILE A 36 -11.10 4.19 21.83
C ILE A 36 -10.28 5.34 22.42
N LEU A 37 -8.97 5.34 22.23
CA LEU A 37 -8.09 6.41 22.73
C LEU A 37 -8.33 7.73 22.00
N HIS A 38 -8.49 7.69 20.68
CA HIS A 38 -8.84 8.86 19.88
C HIS A 38 -10.13 9.52 20.38
N LYS A 39 -11.16 8.72 20.70
CA LYS A 39 -12.44 9.23 21.25
C LYS A 39 -12.28 9.95 22.59
N ARG A 40 -11.39 9.47 23.47
CA ARG A 40 -11.14 10.10 24.78
C ARG A 40 -10.53 11.50 24.67
N HIS A 41 -9.82 11.77 23.58
CA HIS A 41 -9.15 13.04 23.32
C HIS A 41 -9.86 13.88 22.25
N PHE A 42 -11.05 13.45 21.81
CA PHE A 42 -11.78 14.12 20.76
C PHE A 42 -12.62 15.26 21.34
N GLU A 43 -12.39 16.46 20.81
CA GLU A 43 -13.21 17.65 21.04
C GLU A 43 -13.93 17.97 19.73
N GLY A 44 -15.27 17.95 19.74
CA GLY A 44 -16.09 18.19 18.56
C GLY A 44 -17.40 17.42 18.56
N THR A 45 -18.15 17.54 17.47
CA THR A 45 -19.52 16.99 17.35
C THR A 45 -19.59 15.67 16.58
N ASP A 46 -18.69 15.43 15.61
CA ASP A 46 -18.66 14.20 14.81
C ASP A 46 -17.33 13.45 14.95
N HIS A 47 -17.27 12.60 15.97
CA HIS A 47 -16.11 11.75 16.21
C HIS A 47 -15.88 10.74 15.08
N GLU A 48 -16.95 10.23 14.45
CA GLU A 48 -16.82 9.18 13.44
C GLU A 48 -16.20 9.72 12.15
N GLN A 49 -16.57 10.93 11.72
CA GLN A 49 -15.93 11.59 10.60
C GLN A 49 -14.45 11.86 10.87
N SER A 50 -14.12 12.41 12.05
CA SER A 50 -12.74 12.66 12.47
C SER A 50 -11.92 11.37 12.51
N TRP A 51 -12.48 10.31 13.11
CA TRP A 51 -11.84 8.99 13.17
C TRP A 51 -11.61 8.38 11.78
N ARG A 52 -12.58 8.48 10.86
CA ARG A 52 -12.42 7.96 9.48
C ARG A 52 -11.25 8.62 8.75
N ALA A 53 -11.12 9.94 8.87
CA ALA A 53 -10.01 10.69 8.30
C ALA A 53 -8.67 10.31 8.95
N PHE A 54 -8.63 10.22 10.28
CA PHE A 54 -7.45 9.77 11.03
C PHE A 54 -7.02 8.35 10.63
N LYS A 55 -7.97 7.40 10.61
CA LYS A 55 -7.73 5.97 10.38
C LYS A 55 -7.08 5.70 9.02
N GLY A 56 -7.64 6.27 7.94
CA GLY A 56 -7.11 6.05 6.59
C GLY A 56 -5.68 6.56 6.45
N LYS A 57 -5.48 7.86 6.73
CA LYS A 57 -4.19 8.53 6.61
C LYS A 57 -3.10 7.88 7.47
N ASN A 58 -3.43 7.47 8.69
CA ASN A 58 -2.44 6.88 9.60
C ASN A 58 -2.23 5.38 9.36
N LEU A 59 -3.14 4.66 8.69
CA LEU A 59 -2.87 3.31 8.21
C LEU A 59 -1.77 3.33 7.14
N GLU A 60 -1.83 4.24 6.17
CA GLU A 60 -0.79 4.43 5.16
C GLU A 60 0.58 4.66 5.81
N LYS A 61 0.65 5.61 6.75
CA LYS A 61 1.88 5.91 7.50
C LYS A 61 2.37 4.72 8.32
N LEU A 62 1.46 3.97 8.93
CA LEU A 62 1.81 2.80 9.72
C LEU A 62 2.40 1.69 8.82
N ILE A 63 1.87 1.49 7.62
CA ILE A 63 2.42 0.52 6.67
C ILE A 63 3.81 0.95 6.20
N VAL A 64 4.04 2.24 5.93
CA VAL A 64 5.40 2.75 5.66
C VAL A 64 6.33 2.42 6.82
N TYR A 65 5.92 2.72 8.06
CA TYR A 65 6.71 2.40 9.26
C TYR A 65 7.04 0.91 9.39
N ILE A 66 6.08 0.03 9.07
CA ILE A 66 6.26 -1.43 9.13
C ILE A 66 7.27 -1.90 8.07
N LEU A 67 7.16 -1.39 6.85
CA LEU A 67 7.94 -1.88 5.70
C LEU A 67 9.32 -1.23 5.58
N GLU A 68 9.52 -0.03 6.12
CA GLU A 68 10.70 0.80 5.85
C GLU A 68 12.02 0.07 6.07
N ARG A 69 12.16 -0.66 7.19
CA ARG A 69 13.39 -1.40 7.49
C ARG A 69 13.62 -2.52 6.48
N GLU A 70 12.62 -3.38 6.26
CA GLU A 70 12.75 -4.56 5.39
C GLU A 70 12.98 -4.17 3.93
N ILE A 71 12.35 -3.08 3.46
CA ILE A 71 12.56 -2.54 2.12
C ILE A 71 13.97 -1.99 1.95
N ARG A 72 14.48 -1.24 2.93
CA ARG A 72 15.86 -0.72 2.92
C ARG A 72 16.89 -1.85 2.96
N GLU A 73 16.63 -2.92 3.70
CA GLU A 73 17.50 -4.12 3.74
C GLU A 73 17.56 -4.84 2.39
N LEU A 74 16.54 -4.70 1.53
CA LEU A 74 16.58 -5.16 0.13
C LEU A 74 17.37 -4.22 -0.80
N GLY A 75 17.78 -3.04 -0.31
CA GLY A 75 18.38 -1.97 -1.12
C GLY A 75 17.36 -1.16 -1.91
N LEU A 76 16.09 -1.15 -1.49
CA LEU A 76 15.00 -0.39 -2.10
C LEU A 76 14.60 0.79 -1.20
N GLU A 77 13.82 1.72 -1.75
CA GLU A 77 13.26 2.86 -1.01
C GLU A 77 11.73 2.97 -1.16
N LEU A 78 11.11 3.66 -0.20
CA LEU A 78 9.68 3.97 -0.18
C LEU A 78 9.47 5.49 -0.26
N VAL A 79 8.46 5.90 -1.03
CA VAL A 79 7.97 7.28 -1.02
C VAL A 79 6.45 7.30 -1.05
N GLN A 80 5.83 8.24 -0.32
CA GLN A 80 4.37 8.38 -0.32
C GLN A 80 3.91 9.13 -1.58
N GLY A 81 2.87 8.66 -2.26
CA GLY A 81 2.45 9.23 -3.56
C GLY A 81 2.11 10.72 -3.50
N HIS A 82 1.37 11.14 -2.47
CA HIS A 82 1.02 12.54 -2.26
C HIS A 82 2.25 13.48 -2.12
N SER A 83 3.40 12.96 -1.70
CA SER A 83 4.63 13.75 -1.58
C SER A 83 5.26 14.05 -2.94
N LEU A 84 5.07 13.17 -3.93
CA LEU A 84 5.51 13.39 -5.31
C LEU A 84 4.58 14.36 -6.05
N GLU A 85 3.27 14.29 -5.79
CA GLU A 85 2.28 15.17 -6.43
C GLU A 85 2.46 16.64 -6.02
N ARG A 86 2.59 16.90 -4.71
CA ARG A 86 2.53 18.26 -4.15
C ARG A 86 3.82 19.05 -4.26
N ASN A 87 4.95 18.38 -4.48
CA ASN A 87 6.26 19.02 -4.49
C ASN A 87 6.74 19.28 -5.92
N SER A 88 7.10 20.53 -6.20
CA SER A 88 7.70 20.97 -7.46
C SER A 88 9.24 20.94 -7.43
N ASN A 89 9.86 20.84 -6.24
CA ASN A 89 11.31 20.82 -6.06
C ASN A 89 11.73 19.51 -5.38
N LEU A 90 11.66 18.41 -6.15
CA LEU A 90 12.05 17.09 -5.70
C LEU A 90 13.57 16.88 -5.91
N PRO A 91 14.26 16.17 -5.01
CA PRO A 91 15.58 15.63 -5.29
C PRO A 91 15.57 14.81 -6.59
N HIS A 92 16.69 14.80 -7.30
CA HIS A 92 16.82 14.20 -8.64
C HIS A 92 16.24 12.78 -8.74
N ALA A 93 16.50 11.92 -7.75
CA ALA A 93 15.97 10.56 -7.73
C ALA A 93 14.43 10.53 -7.67
N LEU A 94 13.83 11.34 -6.80
CA LEU A 94 12.37 11.39 -6.65
C LEU A 94 11.68 12.07 -7.85
N ASP A 95 12.36 13.03 -8.47
CA ASP A 95 11.89 13.66 -9.71
C ASP A 95 11.88 12.65 -10.89
N LYS A 96 12.89 11.78 -10.97
CA LYS A 96 12.88 10.63 -11.89
C LYS A 96 11.78 9.63 -11.57
N VAL A 97 11.61 9.24 -10.31
CA VAL A 97 10.50 8.36 -9.87
C VAL A 97 9.15 8.95 -10.31
N LYS A 98 8.94 10.25 -10.07
CA LYS A 98 7.73 10.97 -10.50
C LYS A 98 7.52 10.83 -12.01
N ARG A 99 8.53 11.12 -12.84
CA ARG A 99 8.41 10.98 -14.31
C ARG A 99 8.19 9.54 -14.76
N ASN A 100 8.76 8.56 -14.06
CA ASN A 100 8.59 7.14 -14.34
C ASN A 100 7.19 6.61 -13.98
N LEU A 101 6.34 7.41 -13.35
CA LEU A 101 4.96 7.06 -12.97
C LEU A 101 3.88 7.79 -13.79
N VAL A 102 4.26 8.81 -14.55
CA VAL A 102 3.31 9.67 -15.26
C VAL A 102 2.52 8.87 -16.30
N ILE A 103 1.21 9.12 -16.34
CA ILE A 103 0.32 8.68 -17.40
C ILE A 103 0.03 9.87 -18.33
N ASP A 104 0.28 9.68 -19.61
CA ASP A 104 -0.07 10.64 -20.65
C ASP A 104 -1.53 10.43 -21.10
N TYR A 105 -2.38 11.43 -20.90
CA TYR A 105 -3.75 11.48 -21.38
C TYR A 105 -3.89 12.29 -22.68
N GLY A 106 -2.79 12.57 -23.37
CA GLY A 106 -2.73 13.33 -24.62
C GLY A 106 -3.12 14.79 -24.38
N VAL A 107 -4.21 15.23 -25.02
CA VAL A 107 -4.69 16.62 -24.91
C VAL A 107 -5.09 17.03 -23.49
N TYR A 108 -5.36 16.05 -22.62
CA TYR A 108 -5.69 16.29 -21.21
C TYR A 108 -4.46 16.35 -20.30
N GLY A 109 -3.26 16.20 -20.88
CA GLY A 109 -1.98 16.35 -20.20
C GLY A 109 -1.51 15.10 -19.44
N MET A 110 -0.50 15.33 -18.62
CA MET A 110 0.22 14.30 -17.87
C MET A 110 -0.22 14.29 -16.41
N HIS A 111 -0.64 13.13 -15.91
CA HIS A 111 -1.16 12.97 -14.56
C HIS A 111 -0.47 11.81 -13.84
N LEU A 112 -0.32 11.93 -12.52
CA LEU A 112 0.14 10.82 -11.69
C LEU A 112 -1.04 9.89 -11.34
N PRO A 113 -0.80 8.59 -11.18
CA PRO A 113 -1.80 7.69 -10.65
C PRO A 113 -2.03 7.96 -9.15
N ASP A 114 -3.29 7.82 -8.71
CA ASP A 114 -3.65 7.89 -7.29
C ASP A 114 -3.22 6.59 -6.57
N VAL A 115 -2.00 6.62 -6.03
CA VAL A 115 -1.36 5.53 -5.30
C VAL A 115 -0.78 6.03 -3.98
N ASP A 116 -0.84 5.20 -2.94
CA ASP A 116 -0.51 5.64 -1.58
C ASP A 116 1.00 5.56 -1.30
N ILE A 117 1.64 4.47 -1.75
CA ILE A 117 3.07 4.19 -1.52
C ILE A 117 3.72 3.72 -2.83
N ILE A 118 4.94 4.17 -3.10
CA ILE A 118 5.77 3.72 -4.21
C ILE A 118 7.03 3.05 -3.68
N VAL A 119 7.35 1.88 -4.23
CA VAL A 119 8.57 1.12 -3.96
C VAL A 119 9.47 1.22 -5.20
N PHE A 120 10.69 1.73 -5.02
CA PHE A 120 11.62 1.95 -6.13
C PHE A 120 13.06 1.56 -5.78
N ASP A 121 13.85 1.28 -6.82
CA ASP A 121 15.29 1.08 -6.71
C ASP A 121 15.99 2.45 -6.75
N PRO A 122 16.67 2.88 -5.68
CA PRO A 122 17.30 4.19 -5.63
C PRO A 122 18.50 4.31 -6.58
N THR A 123 19.07 3.19 -7.05
CA THR A 123 20.24 3.17 -7.94
C THR A 123 19.95 3.84 -9.28
N ASP A 124 18.76 3.60 -9.83
CA ASP A 124 18.35 4.10 -11.15
C ASP A 124 16.96 4.75 -11.15
N SER A 125 16.33 4.89 -9.98
CA SER A 125 14.97 5.44 -9.81
C SER A 125 13.89 4.60 -10.51
N TYR A 126 14.16 3.32 -10.77
CA TYR A 126 13.20 2.39 -11.36
C TYR A 126 12.11 2.05 -10.36
N VAL A 127 10.85 2.22 -10.75
CA VAL A 127 9.71 1.87 -9.90
C VAL A 127 9.37 0.38 -10.06
N LEU A 128 9.45 -0.37 -8.96
CA LEU A 128 9.12 -1.80 -8.96
C LEU A 128 7.61 -2.00 -8.77
N ALA A 129 7.05 -1.30 -7.78
CA ALA A 129 5.68 -1.47 -7.38
C ALA A 129 5.08 -0.19 -6.81
N VAL A 130 3.76 -0.10 -6.90
CA VAL A 130 2.92 0.88 -6.21
C VAL A 130 1.91 0.13 -5.36
N LEU A 131 1.65 0.65 -4.16
CA LEU A 131 0.73 0.07 -3.20
C LEU A 131 -0.45 1.02 -3.01
N SER A 132 -1.66 0.50 -3.14
CA SER A 132 -2.87 1.16 -2.64
C SER A 132 -3.23 0.56 -1.29
N VAL A 133 -3.32 1.40 -0.27
CA VAL A 133 -3.61 1.05 1.11
C VAL A 133 -5.03 1.47 1.43
N LYS A 134 -5.89 0.52 1.79
CA LYS A 134 -7.25 0.83 2.24
C LYS A 134 -7.68 -0.13 3.34
N VAL A 135 -8.43 0.39 4.31
CA VAL A 135 -8.98 -0.41 5.42
C VAL A 135 -9.99 -1.46 4.93
N THR A 136 -10.79 -1.12 3.93
CA THR A 136 -11.83 -1.97 3.33
C THR A 136 -11.74 -1.84 1.81
N LEU A 137 -12.16 -2.84 1.05
CA LEU A 137 -12.10 -2.76 -0.41
C LEU A 137 -13.25 -1.90 -0.94
N ARG A 138 -14.49 -2.32 -0.66
CA ARG A 138 -15.72 -1.78 -1.29
C ARG A 138 -15.53 -1.55 -2.81
N GLU A 139 -16.11 -0.50 -3.36
CA GLU A 139 -15.91 -0.08 -4.76
C GLU A 139 -14.49 0.41 -5.07
N ARG A 140 -13.70 0.75 -4.05
CA ARG A 140 -12.38 1.40 -4.22
C ARG A 140 -11.35 0.51 -4.86
N ILE A 141 -11.51 -0.82 -4.78
CA ILE A 141 -10.61 -1.74 -5.47
C ILE A 141 -10.66 -1.57 -7.00
N ALA A 142 -11.78 -1.09 -7.56
CA ALA A 142 -11.88 -0.77 -8.98
C ALA A 142 -10.93 0.37 -9.37
N GLN A 143 -10.62 1.31 -8.47
CA GLN A 143 -9.64 2.37 -8.72
C GLN A 143 -8.22 1.80 -8.83
N THR A 144 -7.85 0.86 -7.95
CA THR A 144 -6.57 0.15 -8.04
C THR A 144 -6.45 -0.63 -9.35
N GLY A 145 -7.51 -1.35 -9.76
CA GLY A 145 -7.55 -2.04 -11.04
C GLY A 145 -7.43 -1.08 -12.24
N TYR A 146 -8.10 0.06 -12.20
CA TYR A 146 -7.97 1.11 -13.21
C TYR A 146 -6.52 1.59 -13.38
N TRP A 147 -5.82 1.88 -12.28
CA TRP A 147 -4.42 2.31 -12.34
C TRP A 147 -3.49 1.23 -12.87
N LYS A 148 -3.72 -0.03 -12.52
CA LYS A 148 -2.99 -1.16 -13.11
C LYS A 148 -3.14 -1.17 -14.62
N LEU A 149 -4.38 -1.06 -15.13
CA LEU A 149 -4.64 -1.04 -16.57
C LEU A 149 -3.94 0.14 -17.26
N LYS A 150 -3.99 1.33 -16.66
CA LYS A 150 -3.30 2.53 -17.18
C LYS A 150 -1.78 2.37 -17.21
N LEU A 151 -1.18 1.91 -16.12
CA LEU A 151 0.26 1.67 -16.05
C LEU A 151 0.69 0.56 -17.02
N SER A 152 -0.11 -0.49 -17.17
CA SER A 152 0.15 -1.60 -18.10
C SER A 152 0.14 -1.19 -19.57
N ALA A 153 -0.63 -0.15 -19.93
CA ALA A 153 -0.74 0.33 -21.31
C ALA A 153 0.50 1.14 -21.76
N GLY A 154 1.26 1.72 -20.83
CA GLY A 154 2.44 2.53 -21.13
C GLY A 154 3.70 1.69 -21.32
N ALA A 155 4.47 1.93 -22.39
CA ALA A 155 5.70 1.18 -22.65
C ALA A 155 6.76 1.29 -21.53
N VAL A 156 6.82 2.45 -20.87
CA VAL A 156 7.71 2.73 -19.73
C VAL A 156 7.17 2.14 -18.42
N THR A 157 5.86 2.23 -18.21
CA THR A 157 5.22 1.91 -16.93
C THR A 157 4.71 0.47 -16.82
N LYS A 158 4.67 -0.28 -17.93
CA LYS A 158 4.02 -1.62 -18.00
C LYS A 158 4.54 -2.67 -17.03
N ASN A 159 5.76 -2.50 -16.56
CA ASN A 159 6.42 -3.44 -15.65
C ASN A 159 6.20 -3.09 -14.17
N ILE A 160 5.58 -1.95 -13.87
CA ILE A 160 5.26 -1.52 -12.51
C ILE A 160 4.13 -2.40 -11.97
N LYS A 161 4.37 -3.03 -10.82
CA LYS A 161 3.36 -3.85 -10.15
C LYS A 161 2.40 -3.01 -9.33
N VAL A 162 1.11 -3.26 -9.47
CA VAL A 162 0.08 -2.55 -8.70
C VAL A 162 -0.54 -3.48 -7.68
N TYR A 163 -0.18 -3.26 -6.42
CA TYR A 163 -0.64 -4.06 -5.29
C TYR A 163 -1.65 -3.32 -4.42
N PHE A 164 -2.51 -4.10 -3.77
CA PHE A 164 -3.40 -3.62 -2.74
C PHE A 164 -2.91 -4.10 -1.36
N VAL A 165 -3.02 -3.29 -0.33
CA VAL A 165 -2.69 -3.67 1.05
C VAL A 165 -3.83 -3.29 1.97
N THR A 166 -4.31 -4.26 2.75
CA THR A 166 -5.55 -4.08 3.49
C THR A 166 -5.68 -4.98 4.70
N PRO A 167 -6.27 -4.51 5.81
CA PRO A 167 -6.76 -5.39 6.86
C PRO A 167 -8.06 -6.13 6.48
N ASP A 168 -8.66 -5.86 5.32
CA ASP A 168 -9.88 -6.50 4.80
C ASP A 168 -11.04 -6.50 5.82
N GLU A 169 -11.32 -5.37 6.47
CA GLU A 169 -12.34 -5.30 7.54
C GLU A 169 -13.78 -5.58 7.06
N ASP A 170 -14.03 -5.65 5.74
CA ASP A 170 -15.31 -6.06 5.15
C ASP A 170 -15.33 -7.52 4.65
N GLY A 171 -14.25 -8.28 4.93
CA GLY A 171 -14.09 -9.69 4.60
C GLY A 171 -14.26 -9.96 3.11
N THR A 172 -13.85 -9.02 2.25
CA THR A 172 -14.04 -9.12 0.80
C THR A 172 -13.15 -10.21 0.21
N LEU A 173 -11.99 -10.44 0.80
CA LEU A 173 -10.95 -11.34 0.30
C LEU A 173 -10.92 -12.70 1.01
N VAL A 174 -11.80 -12.96 1.96
CA VAL A 174 -11.81 -14.20 2.76
C VAL A 174 -12.05 -15.45 1.91
N THR A 175 -13.09 -15.47 1.07
CA THR A 175 -13.51 -16.64 0.29
C THR A 175 -13.23 -16.44 -1.21
N ARG A 176 -12.66 -17.45 -1.86
CA ARG A 176 -12.39 -17.45 -3.30
C ARG A 176 -13.59 -17.93 -4.10
N THR A 177 -14.37 -18.90 -3.61
CA THR A 177 -15.53 -19.44 -4.34
C THR A 177 -16.75 -19.64 -3.42
N PRO A 178 -17.89 -18.98 -3.70
CA PRO A 178 -18.08 -17.95 -4.72
C PRO A 178 -17.33 -16.66 -4.36
N ALA A 179 -16.65 -16.06 -5.34
CA ALA A 179 -15.93 -14.80 -5.12
C ALA A 179 -16.91 -13.63 -4.95
N LYS A 180 -16.68 -12.79 -3.94
CA LYS A 180 -17.23 -11.42 -3.95
C LYS A 180 -16.63 -10.63 -5.11
N LYS A 181 -17.37 -9.66 -5.65
CA LYS A 181 -16.92 -8.81 -6.78
C LYS A 181 -15.52 -8.22 -6.55
N GLY A 182 -15.24 -7.72 -5.34
CA GLY A 182 -13.93 -7.15 -5.01
C GLY A 182 -12.78 -8.18 -5.08
N ARG A 183 -13.01 -9.42 -4.63
CA ARG A 183 -12.05 -10.52 -4.78
C ARG A 183 -11.78 -10.82 -6.25
N ALA A 184 -12.83 -10.88 -7.09
CA ALA A 184 -12.67 -11.11 -8.52
C ALA A 184 -11.82 -10.01 -9.20
N ILE A 185 -12.03 -8.74 -8.83
CA ILE A 185 -11.21 -7.62 -9.35
C ILE A 185 -9.75 -7.77 -8.94
N VAL A 186 -9.45 -8.16 -7.69
CA VAL A 186 -8.06 -8.38 -7.27
C VAL A 186 -7.39 -9.47 -8.11
N GLU A 187 -8.08 -10.58 -8.31
CA GLU A 187 -7.54 -11.74 -9.03
C GLU A 187 -7.29 -11.45 -10.52
N VAL A 188 -8.14 -10.63 -11.15
CA VAL A 188 -8.14 -10.42 -12.60
C VAL A 188 -7.46 -9.11 -13.00
N ASP A 189 -7.71 -8.03 -12.27
CA ASP A 189 -7.41 -6.66 -12.70
C ASP A 189 -6.26 -6.00 -11.91
N THR A 190 -5.68 -6.67 -10.91
CA THR A 190 -4.53 -6.15 -10.15
C THR A 190 -3.30 -7.04 -10.26
N ASP A 191 -2.16 -6.61 -9.73
CA ASP A 191 -1.01 -7.50 -9.59
C ASP A 191 -1.03 -8.36 -8.32
N GLY A 192 -1.89 -8.00 -7.36
CA GLY A 192 -2.16 -8.77 -6.16
C GLY A 192 -2.59 -7.90 -4.99
N SER A 193 -2.89 -8.54 -3.87
CA SER A 193 -3.29 -7.95 -2.61
C SER A 193 -2.63 -8.69 -1.45
N TYR A 194 -2.27 -7.92 -0.43
CA TYR A 194 -1.63 -8.38 0.79
C TYR A 194 -2.51 -8.06 1.99
N VAL A 195 -2.96 -9.10 2.70
CA VAL A 195 -3.96 -9.01 3.76
C VAL A 195 -3.29 -9.00 5.15
N MET A 196 -3.69 -8.02 5.96
CA MET A 196 -3.20 -7.75 7.32
C MET A 196 -4.27 -8.10 8.36
N SER A 197 -4.74 -9.35 8.37
CA SER A 197 -5.84 -9.82 9.20
C SER A 197 -5.47 -11.07 10.01
N GLU A 198 -6.13 -11.26 11.15
CA GLU A 198 -6.14 -12.51 11.92
C GLU A 198 -7.03 -13.57 11.27
N GLU A 199 -8.03 -13.14 10.50
CA GLU A 199 -8.95 -14.03 9.79
C GLU A 199 -8.20 -14.80 8.70
N SER A 200 -8.49 -16.10 8.61
CA SER A 200 -7.94 -16.94 7.55
C SER A 200 -8.58 -16.56 6.21
N ILE A 201 -7.74 -16.42 5.19
CA ILE A 201 -8.16 -16.15 3.82
C ILE A 201 -7.81 -17.33 2.94
N GLU A 202 -8.63 -17.60 1.93
CA GLU A 202 -8.27 -18.52 0.86
C GLU A 202 -7.24 -17.84 -0.05
N GLU A 203 -5.96 -18.16 0.14
CA GLU A 203 -4.87 -17.56 -0.63
C GLU A 203 -4.88 -17.99 -2.11
N SER A 204 -4.29 -17.15 -2.95
CA SER A 204 -4.01 -17.40 -4.36
C SER A 204 -2.69 -16.73 -4.75
N GLU A 205 -2.32 -16.83 -6.03
CA GLU A 205 -1.18 -16.07 -6.58
C GLU A 205 -1.35 -14.56 -6.45
N ARG A 206 -2.60 -14.07 -6.42
CA ARG A 206 -2.91 -12.64 -6.31
C ARG A 206 -3.42 -12.23 -4.94
N VAL A 207 -3.90 -13.12 -4.09
CA VAL A 207 -4.31 -12.75 -2.73
C VAL A 207 -3.51 -13.52 -1.72
N LYS A 208 -2.68 -12.78 -0.98
CA LYS A 208 -1.69 -13.33 -0.08
C LYS A 208 -1.79 -12.69 1.29
N THR A 209 -1.31 -13.37 2.32
CA THR A 209 -1.04 -12.76 3.62
C THR A 209 0.14 -11.79 3.52
N PHE A 210 0.13 -10.74 4.34
CA PHE A 210 1.08 -9.63 4.23
C PHE A 210 2.56 -10.01 4.40
N ASP A 211 2.86 -11.08 5.14
CA ASP A 211 4.22 -11.61 5.28
C ASP A 211 4.89 -12.01 3.95
N LYS A 212 4.11 -12.23 2.88
CA LYS A 212 4.64 -12.59 1.57
C LYS A 212 5.13 -11.39 0.73
N LEU A 213 4.78 -10.15 1.12
CA LEU A 213 5.09 -8.95 0.34
C LEU A 213 6.59 -8.76 0.10
N ILE A 214 7.42 -8.88 1.14
CA ILE A 214 8.87 -8.67 1.04
C ILE A 214 9.52 -9.71 0.11
N ALA A 215 9.07 -10.96 0.16
CA ALA A 215 9.58 -12.03 -0.72
C ALA A 215 9.20 -11.78 -2.18
N ASP A 216 7.97 -11.34 -2.44
CA ASP A 216 7.52 -10.98 -3.79
C ASP A 216 8.31 -9.78 -4.33
N LEU A 217 8.54 -8.74 -3.53
CA LEU A 217 9.35 -7.58 -3.92
C LEU A 217 10.81 -7.95 -4.24
N ARG A 218 11.41 -8.85 -3.44
CA ARG A 218 12.75 -9.39 -3.74
C ARG A 218 12.77 -10.10 -5.11
N THR A 219 11.75 -10.91 -5.40
CA THR A 219 11.62 -11.60 -6.69
C THR A 219 11.53 -10.63 -7.87
N LEU A 220 10.81 -9.52 -7.70
CA LEU A 220 10.75 -8.46 -8.71
C LEU A 220 12.12 -7.82 -8.94
N LEU A 221 12.85 -7.50 -7.86
CA LEU A 221 14.18 -6.92 -7.93
C LEU A 221 15.18 -7.86 -8.62
N ASP A 222 15.14 -9.15 -8.31
CA ASP A 222 16.01 -10.14 -8.95
C ASP A 222 15.68 -10.32 -10.44
N THR A 223 14.41 -10.25 -10.80
CA THR A 223 13.96 -10.28 -12.20
C THR A 223 14.48 -9.06 -12.96
N LYS A 224 14.34 -7.85 -12.40
CA LYS A 224 14.90 -6.61 -12.96
C LYS A 224 16.40 -6.74 -13.21
N ARG A 225 17.15 -7.22 -12.22
CA ARG A 225 18.60 -7.40 -12.31
C ARG A 225 18.95 -8.34 -13.48
N LYS A 226 18.29 -9.50 -13.57
CA LYS A 226 18.50 -10.47 -14.67
C LYS A 226 18.20 -9.90 -16.05
N SER A 227 17.13 -9.09 -16.19
CA SER A 227 16.80 -8.42 -17.45
C SER A 227 17.84 -7.38 -17.86
N SER A 228 18.45 -6.69 -16.88
CA SER A 228 19.48 -5.68 -17.13
C SER A 228 20.80 -6.27 -17.62
N PHE A 229 21.11 -7.54 -17.30
CA PHE A 229 22.29 -8.25 -17.79
C PHE A 229 22.12 -8.85 -19.20
N LYS A 230 20.89 -8.91 -19.72
CA LYS A 230 20.60 -9.49 -21.04
C LYS A 230 20.42 -8.43 -22.15
N ALA A 231 20.42 -7.15 -21.79
CA ALA A 231 20.36 -6.02 -22.71
C ALA A 231 21.78 -5.49 -22.95
#